data_AF-A0A975VI63-F1
#
_entry.id   AF-A0A975VI63-F1
#
_cell.length_a   1.000
_cell.length_b   1.000
_cell.length_c   1.000
_cell.angle_alpha   90.00
_cell.angle_beta   90.00
_cell.angle_gamma   90.00
#
_symmetry.space_group_name_H-M   'P 1'
#
loop_
_entity.id
_entity.type
_entity.pdbx_description
1 polymer ?
#
loop_
_entity_poly.entity_id
_entity_poly.type
_entity_poly.pdbx_seq_one_letter_code
_entity_poly.pdbx_strand_id
1 'polypeptide(L)'
;MRLGLAGFSAAERSQIAAALPAASPGAAQWELARVSEADVWWVSGARAKLLPGDIVQVAPGAPTERALRLHLPDVDRPVAFSLPLACNGLVPAYSFDAGSRRSMSAVLEAFETWLSPLTAQFCLGSLVAEHEAALGSGVFDVSANGRLLAVVDMHGDVAVLPGSTPADFEDAVWTRRESPGTPEHMKSVSMSQLMWQYSTRTQSDLLPRHYRADLLYFRRAPRLPQRMLGDSHLLLIRELARGPAGFDALQRRTGIAAKQLARHLAALYFVGSITSNPKRAGPGQAPRAGEYDSLPNSSLPGRLDVAPLLPLAVADLTAPAWLGPR
;
A
#
# COMPACT_ATOMS: atom_id res chain seq x y z
N MET A 1 -7.79 4.74 -8.55
CA MET A 1 -6.81 3.87 -9.21
C MET A 1 -5.66 4.70 -9.76
N ARG A 2 -4.46 4.17 -9.74
CA ARG A 2 -3.23 4.88 -10.11
C ARG A 2 -2.66 4.35 -11.42
N LEU A 3 -2.48 5.25 -12.38
CA LEU A 3 -1.88 4.96 -13.68
C LEU A 3 -0.44 5.50 -13.73
N GLY A 4 0.50 4.61 -14.03
CA GLY A 4 1.91 4.94 -14.24
C GLY A 4 2.20 5.09 -15.73
N LEU A 5 2.84 6.18 -16.11
CA LEU A 5 3.25 6.43 -17.50
C LEU A 5 4.77 6.28 -17.64
N ALA A 6 5.20 5.43 -18.57
CA ALA A 6 6.61 5.20 -18.89
C ALA A 6 6.92 5.51 -20.37
N GLY A 7 7.98 6.29 -20.61
CA GLY A 7 8.42 6.62 -21.97
C GLY A 7 7.62 7.71 -22.69
N PHE A 8 6.62 8.31 -22.05
CA PHE A 8 5.88 9.44 -22.59
C PHE A 8 6.57 10.77 -22.29
N SER A 9 6.65 11.64 -23.29
CA SER A 9 7.12 13.03 -23.14
C SER A 9 6.21 13.84 -22.23
N ALA A 10 6.68 15.00 -21.76
CA ALA A 10 5.87 15.90 -20.93
C ALA A 10 4.57 16.32 -21.61
N ALA A 11 4.60 16.61 -22.92
CA ALA A 11 3.42 16.98 -23.69
C ALA A 11 2.39 15.84 -23.77
N GLU A 12 2.85 14.62 -24.08
CA GLU A 12 1.97 13.43 -24.11
C GLU A 12 1.38 13.13 -22.73
N ARG A 13 2.17 13.25 -21.66
CA ARG A 13 1.70 13.09 -20.28
C ARG A 13 0.59 14.09 -19.94
N SER A 14 0.76 15.36 -20.32
CA SER A 14 -0.27 16.38 -20.12
C SER A 14 -1.55 16.12 -20.91
N GLN A 15 -1.42 15.66 -22.16
CA GLN A 15 -2.58 15.27 -22.99
C GLN A 15 -3.33 14.08 -22.38
N ILE A 16 -2.60 13.04 -21.98
CA ILE A 16 -3.17 11.87 -21.31
C ILE A 16 -3.86 12.29 -20.01
N ALA A 17 -3.21 13.10 -19.18
CA ALA A 17 -3.78 13.59 -17.92
C ALA A 17 -5.11 14.32 -18.14
N ALA A 18 -5.20 15.16 -19.17
CA ALA A 18 -6.42 15.90 -19.50
C ALA A 18 -7.53 15.00 -20.05
N ALA A 19 -7.18 13.93 -20.76
CA ALA A 19 -8.14 12.99 -21.34
C ALA A 19 -8.64 11.93 -20.33
N LEU A 20 -7.85 11.64 -19.29
CA LEU A 20 -8.10 10.54 -18.34
C LEU A 20 -9.49 10.60 -17.66
N PRO A 21 -9.96 11.76 -17.13
CA PRO A 21 -11.28 11.82 -16.48
C PRO A 21 -12.42 11.48 -17.44
N ALA A 22 -12.29 11.85 -18.71
CA ALA A 22 -13.32 11.63 -19.71
C ALA A 22 -13.20 10.28 -20.45
N ALA A 23 -12.08 9.58 -20.27
CA ALA A 23 -11.86 8.22 -20.78
C ALA A 23 -12.22 7.14 -19.75
N SER A 24 -12.34 7.51 -18.47
CA SER A 24 -12.64 6.58 -17.37
C SER A 24 -14.09 6.06 -17.52
N PRO A 25 -14.28 4.75 -17.78
CA PRO A 25 -15.60 4.19 -18.10
C PRO A 25 -16.44 3.86 -16.85
N GLY A 26 -15.80 3.63 -15.69
CA GLY A 26 -16.47 3.17 -14.48
C GLY A 26 -16.47 4.18 -13.32
N ALA A 27 -16.87 3.70 -12.14
CA ALA A 27 -16.89 4.48 -10.90
C ALA A 27 -15.49 4.78 -10.32
N ALA A 28 -14.45 4.13 -10.84
CA ALA A 28 -13.09 4.32 -10.36
C ALA A 28 -12.51 5.64 -10.87
N GLN A 29 -12.08 6.50 -9.95
CA GLN A 29 -11.31 7.69 -10.31
C GLN A 29 -9.87 7.30 -10.64
N TRP A 30 -9.42 7.63 -11.85
CA TRP A 30 -8.05 7.42 -12.29
C TRP A 30 -7.19 8.66 -12.05
N GLU A 31 -6.03 8.46 -11.42
CA GLU A 31 -5.02 9.50 -11.21
C GLU A 31 -3.67 9.05 -11.78
N LEU A 32 -2.85 10.01 -12.23
CA LEU A 32 -1.47 9.71 -12.60
C LEU A 32 -0.61 9.57 -11.35
N ALA A 33 0.25 8.56 -11.34
CA ALA A 33 1.20 8.31 -10.26
C ALA A 33 2.61 7.99 -10.81
N ARG A 34 3.59 7.93 -9.90
CA ARG A 34 4.90 7.37 -10.25
C ARG A 34 4.73 5.91 -10.66
N VAL A 35 5.54 5.45 -11.60
CA VAL A 35 5.48 4.05 -12.10
C VAL A 35 5.61 3.04 -10.95
N SER A 36 6.46 3.30 -9.96
CA SER A 36 6.63 2.45 -8.77
C SER A 36 5.40 2.37 -7.86
N GLU A 37 4.54 3.38 -7.89
CA GLU A 37 3.36 3.53 -7.01
C GLU A 37 2.04 3.23 -7.75
N ALA A 38 2.11 2.98 -9.05
CA ALA A 38 0.96 2.79 -9.92
C ALA A 38 0.40 1.37 -9.86
N ASP A 39 -0.93 1.27 -9.97
CA ASP A 39 -1.64 0.00 -10.01
C ASP A 39 -1.53 -0.66 -11.39
N VAL A 40 -1.40 0.15 -12.44
CA VAL A 40 -1.28 -0.29 -13.83
C VAL A 40 -0.30 0.60 -14.58
N TRP A 41 0.26 0.10 -15.68
CA TRP A 41 1.21 0.85 -16.49
C TRP A 41 0.73 1.06 -17.92
N TRP A 42 0.91 2.27 -18.41
CA TRP A 42 1.01 2.55 -19.83
C TRP A 42 2.45 2.82 -20.20
N VAL A 43 2.86 2.20 -21.30
CA VAL A 43 4.21 2.27 -21.83
C VAL A 43 4.14 2.84 -23.24
N SER A 44 5.01 3.81 -23.56
CA SER A 44 5.13 4.33 -24.92
C SER A 44 5.68 3.24 -25.84
N GLY A 45 4.86 2.72 -26.75
CA GLY A 45 5.31 1.70 -27.70
C GLY A 45 6.37 2.22 -28.68
N ALA A 46 6.35 3.51 -29.00
CA ALA A 46 7.33 4.14 -29.87
C ALA A 46 8.73 4.21 -29.23
N ARG A 47 8.80 4.11 -27.90
CA ARG A 47 10.05 4.10 -27.13
C ARG A 47 10.37 2.75 -26.50
N ALA A 48 9.55 1.73 -26.74
CA ALA A 48 9.77 0.38 -26.28
C ALA A 48 10.69 -0.38 -27.26
N LYS A 49 11.62 -1.15 -26.69
CA LYS A 49 12.49 -2.07 -27.42
C LYS A 49 12.48 -3.41 -26.71
N LEU A 50 12.31 -4.49 -27.47
CA LEU A 50 12.46 -5.85 -26.97
C LEU A 50 13.94 -6.22 -27.00
N LEU A 51 14.46 -6.67 -25.86
CA LEU A 51 15.81 -7.22 -25.68
C LEU A 51 15.71 -8.75 -25.50
N PRO A 52 16.84 -9.48 -25.60
CA PRO A 52 16.86 -10.91 -25.33
C PRO A 52 16.30 -11.26 -23.94
N GLY A 53 15.60 -12.40 -23.85
CA GLY A 53 15.02 -12.90 -22.61
C GLY A 53 13.75 -12.17 -22.17
N ASP A 54 12.88 -11.77 -23.11
CA ASP A 54 11.58 -11.12 -22.85
C ASP A 54 11.66 -9.83 -22.01
N ILE A 55 12.82 -9.17 -22.06
CA ILE A 55 13.05 -7.89 -21.40
C ILE A 55 12.62 -6.77 -22.34
N VAL A 56 11.64 -5.99 -21.93
CA VAL A 56 11.28 -4.74 -22.60
C VAL A 56 12.04 -3.59 -21.95
N GLN A 57 12.88 -2.92 -22.73
CA GLN A 57 13.51 -1.66 -22.33
C GLN A 57 12.73 -0.49 -22.93
N VAL A 58 12.33 0.45 -22.08
CA VAL A 58 11.61 1.67 -22.45
C VAL A 58 12.54 2.85 -22.27
N ALA A 59 12.82 3.58 -23.36
CA ALA A 59 13.62 4.80 -23.27
C ALA A 59 12.87 5.88 -22.46
N PRO A 60 13.59 6.72 -21.69
CA PRO A 60 12.97 7.73 -20.84
C PRO A 60 12.12 8.72 -21.64
N GLY A 61 11.03 9.20 -21.03
CA GLY A 61 10.10 10.18 -21.60
C GLY A 61 10.68 11.59 -21.59
N ALA A 62 11.39 11.91 -20.51
CA ALA A 62 12.04 13.19 -20.24
C ALA A 62 13.51 13.00 -19.83
N PRO A 63 14.37 14.03 -19.97
CA PRO A 63 15.81 13.93 -19.66
C PRO A 63 16.14 13.52 -18.22
N THR A 64 15.26 13.84 -17.27
CA THR A 64 15.44 13.53 -15.84
C THR A 64 14.98 12.11 -15.48
N GLU A 65 14.34 11.40 -16.41
CA GLU A 65 13.83 10.05 -16.19
C GLU A 65 14.89 9.00 -16.51
N ARG A 66 14.83 7.87 -15.80
CA ARG A 66 15.66 6.69 -16.11
C ARG A 66 14.93 5.78 -17.08
N ALA A 67 15.70 5.06 -17.89
CA ALA A 67 15.14 3.98 -18.71
C ALA A 67 14.50 2.92 -17.80
N LEU A 68 13.32 2.45 -18.19
CA LEU A 68 12.61 1.39 -17.50
C LEU A 68 12.95 0.06 -18.17
N ARG A 69 13.21 -0.97 -17.38
CA ARG A 69 13.40 -2.35 -17.86
C ARG A 69 12.36 -3.24 -17.20
N LEU A 70 11.59 -3.93 -18.02
CA LEU A 70 10.50 -4.80 -17.60
C LEU A 70 10.78 -6.20 -18.10
N HIS A 71 10.88 -7.17 -17.21
CA HIS A 71 10.74 -8.57 -17.60
C HIS A 71 9.25 -8.90 -17.53
N LEU A 72 8.58 -8.94 -18.69
CA LEU A 72 7.11 -9.01 -18.75
C LEU A 72 6.50 -10.16 -17.94
N PRO A 73 7.09 -11.38 -17.91
CA PRO A 73 6.57 -12.48 -17.09
C PRO A 73 6.56 -12.20 -15.58
N ASP A 74 7.44 -11.31 -15.10
CA ASP A 74 7.56 -10.99 -13.66
C ASP A 74 6.68 -9.80 -13.25
N VAL A 75 6.00 -9.16 -14.21
CA VAL A 75 5.16 -8.00 -13.91
C VAL A 75 3.84 -8.47 -13.30
N ASP A 76 3.63 -8.08 -12.04
CA ASP A 76 2.48 -8.46 -11.21
C ASP A 76 1.23 -7.60 -11.42
N ARG A 77 1.18 -6.84 -12.51
CA ARG A 77 0.13 -5.84 -12.79
C ARG A 77 -0.06 -5.65 -14.29
N PRO A 78 -1.21 -5.13 -14.74
CA PRO A 78 -1.48 -5.04 -16.15
C PRO A 78 -0.69 -3.89 -16.79
N VAL A 79 -0.21 -4.16 -18.01
CA VAL A 79 0.62 -3.24 -18.81
C VAL A 79 0.02 -3.11 -20.20
N ALA A 80 -0.14 -1.88 -20.68
CA ALA A 80 -0.56 -1.59 -22.05
C ALA A 80 0.47 -0.73 -22.78
N PHE A 81 0.59 -0.95 -24.08
CA PHE A 81 1.54 -0.25 -24.94
C PHE A 81 0.81 0.70 -25.89
N SER A 82 1.23 1.96 -25.95
CA SER A 82 0.67 2.91 -26.91
C SER A 82 1.18 2.62 -28.32
N LEU A 83 0.34 2.81 -29.33
CA LEU A 83 0.73 2.79 -30.73
C LEU A 83 1.44 4.10 -31.11
N PRO A 84 2.36 4.06 -32.10
CA PRO A 84 2.87 2.87 -32.79
C PRO A 84 3.85 2.05 -31.92
N LEU A 85 3.96 0.74 -32.16
CA LEU A 85 5.00 -0.09 -31.55
C LEU A 85 6.29 0.01 -32.38
N ALA A 86 7.40 0.46 -31.78
CA ALA A 86 8.68 0.59 -32.47
C ALA A 86 9.44 -0.74 -32.63
N CYS A 87 9.12 -1.75 -31.81
CA CYS A 87 9.81 -3.03 -31.81
C CYS A 87 9.01 -4.10 -32.57
N ASN A 88 9.66 -4.71 -33.56
CA ASN A 88 9.13 -5.89 -34.24
C ASN A 88 9.20 -7.11 -33.30
N GLY A 89 8.11 -7.90 -33.24
CA GLY A 89 8.04 -9.12 -32.44
C GLY A 89 7.47 -8.95 -31.02
N LEU A 90 7.30 -7.72 -30.51
CA LEU A 90 6.54 -7.51 -29.29
C LEU A 90 5.04 -7.66 -29.58
N VAL A 91 4.40 -8.62 -28.93
CA VAL A 91 2.94 -8.80 -28.98
C VAL A 91 2.38 -8.46 -27.60
N PRO A 92 1.99 -7.20 -27.36
CA PRO A 92 1.50 -6.79 -26.05
C PRO A 92 0.10 -7.35 -25.81
N ALA A 93 -0.19 -7.76 -24.57
CA ALA A 93 -1.53 -8.19 -24.17
C ALA A 93 -2.58 -7.08 -24.38
N TYR A 94 -2.18 -5.83 -24.17
CA TYR A 94 -3.00 -4.64 -24.40
C TYR A 94 -2.23 -3.61 -25.22
N SER A 95 -2.88 -3.06 -26.24
CA SER A 95 -2.38 -1.90 -26.99
C SER A 95 -3.47 -0.85 -27.15
N PHE A 96 -3.06 0.42 -27.27
CA PHE A 96 -4.00 1.52 -27.44
C PHE A 96 -3.42 2.66 -28.27
N ASP A 97 -4.28 3.46 -28.88
CA ASP A 97 -3.91 4.73 -29.48
C ASP A 97 -4.12 5.86 -28.46
N ALA A 98 -3.03 6.55 -28.08
CA ALA A 98 -3.05 7.66 -27.13
C ALA A 98 -3.79 8.90 -27.67
N GLY A 99 -3.95 9.02 -28.99
CA GLY A 99 -4.77 10.05 -29.63
C GLY A 99 -6.26 9.73 -29.64
N SER A 100 -6.65 8.49 -29.34
CA SER A 100 -8.03 8.02 -29.42
C SER A 100 -8.63 7.76 -28.04
N ARG A 101 -9.55 8.63 -27.61
CA ARG A 101 -10.26 8.49 -26.34
C ARG A 101 -10.94 7.13 -26.18
N ARG A 102 -11.57 6.64 -27.25
CA ARG A 102 -12.24 5.32 -27.23
C ARG A 102 -11.24 4.19 -26.99
N SER A 103 -10.06 4.28 -27.59
CA SER A 103 -9.00 3.28 -27.41
C SER A 103 -8.44 3.31 -25.98
N MET A 104 -8.22 4.51 -25.43
CA MET A 104 -7.82 4.68 -24.03
C MET A 104 -8.87 4.11 -23.07
N SER A 105 -10.15 4.43 -23.30
CA SER A 105 -11.26 3.99 -22.46
C SER A 105 -11.40 2.47 -22.42
N ALA A 106 -11.27 1.79 -23.57
CA ALA A 106 -11.34 0.34 -23.64
C ALA A 106 -10.23 -0.36 -22.84
N VAL A 107 -9.01 0.20 -22.83
CA VAL A 107 -7.92 -0.35 -22.00
C VAL A 107 -8.15 -0.09 -20.52
N LEU A 108 -8.65 1.10 -20.15
CA LEU A 108 -9.01 1.39 -18.75
C LEU A 108 -10.09 0.44 -18.24
N GLU A 109 -11.12 0.13 -19.05
CA GLU A 109 -12.17 -0.82 -18.69
C GLU A 109 -11.62 -2.23 -18.41
N ALA A 110 -10.72 -2.72 -19.28
CA ALA A 110 -10.05 -3.99 -19.08
C ALA A 110 -9.20 -4.00 -17.79
N PHE A 111 -8.54 -2.90 -17.50
CA PHE A 111 -7.76 -2.72 -16.28
C PHE A 111 -8.63 -2.63 -15.02
N GLU A 112 -9.78 -1.96 -15.07
CA GLU A 112 -10.74 -1.92 -13.96
C GLU A 112 -11.27 -3.31 -13.64
N THR A 113 -11.55 -4.12 -14.66
CA THR A 113 -11.97 -5.52 -14.49
C THR A 113 -10.88 -6.32 -13.78
N TRP A 114 -9.63 -6.18 -14.22
CA TRP A 114 -8.48 -6.84 -13.59
C TRP A 114 -8.26 -6.37 -12.14
N LEU A 115 -8.45 -5.08 -11.87
CA LEU A 115 -8.30 -4.46 -10.55
C LEU A 115 -9.54 -4.61 -9.66
N SER A 116 -10.61 -5.25 -10.11
CA SER A 116 -11.81 -5.43 -9.31
C SER A 116 -11.58 -6.02 -7.91
N PRO A 117 -10.64 -6.96 -7.66
CA PRO A 117 -10.36 -7.41 -6.30
C PRO A 117 -9.76 -6.30 -5.43
N LEU A 118 -8.94 -5.43 -6.01
CA LEU A 118 -8.31 -4.32 -5.32
C LEU A 118 -9.32 -3.23 -4.95
N THR A 119 -10.31 -2.98 -5.83
CA THR A 119 -11.46 -2.11 -5.52
C THR A 119 -12.25 -2.65 -4.34
N ALA A 120 -12.60 -3.95 -4.37
CA ALA A 120 -13.34 -4.58 -3.30
C ALA A 120 -12.58 -4.55 -1.96
N GLN A 121 -11.27 -4.80 -1.99
CA GLN A 121 -10.38 -4.65 -0.83
C GLN A 121 -10.38 -3.20 -0.30
N PHE A 122 -10.34 -2.20 -1.17
CA PHE A 122 -10.37 -0.80 -0.76
C PHE A 122 -11.68 -0.45 -0.04
N CYS A 123 -12.83 -0.87 -0.59
CA CYS A 123 -14.15 -0.68 0.02
C CYS A 123 -14.30 -1.43 1.36
N LEU A 124 -13.77 -2.65 1.45
CA LEU A 124 -13.75 -3.38 2.71
C LEU A 124 -12.87 -2.68 3.75
N GLY A 125 -11.71 -2.15 3.34
CA GLY A 125 -10.82 -1.38 4.20
C GLY A 125 -11.48 -0.12 4.78
N SER A 126 -12.32 0.58 4.01
CA SER A 126 -13.11 1.70 4.55
C SER A 126 -14.11 1.24 5.62
N LEU A 127 -14.86 0.17 5.36
CA LEU A 127 -15.82 -0.33 6.35
C LEU A 127 -15.14 -0.79 7.64
N VAL A 128 -13.99 -1.47 7.53
CA VAL A 128 -13.18 -1.86 8.70
C VAL A 128 -12.74 -0.64 9.48
N ALA A 129 -12.23 0.40 8.81
CA ALA A 129 -11.79 1.63 9.49
C ALA A 129 -12.94 2.36 10.20
N GLU A 130 -14.15 2.31 9.66
CA GLU A 130 -15.34 2.92 10.24
C GLU A 130 -15.86 2.15 11.46
N HIS A 131 -15.73 0.81 11.45
CA HIS A 131 -16.32 -0.07 12.46
C HIS A 131 -15.29 -0.67 13.45
N GLU A 132 -13.99 -0.35 13.32
CA GLU A 132 -12.89 -0.94 14.11
C GLU A 132 -13.18 -0.92 15.63
N ALA A 133 -13.69 0.19 16.14
CA ALA A 133 -13.98 0.36 17.57
C ALA A 133 -15.12 -0.56 18.07
N ALA A 134 -16.03 -0.96 17.19
CA ALA A 134 -17.19 -1.79 17.53
C ALA A 134 -16.94 -3.30 17.31
N LEU A 135 -16.09 -3.66 16.35
CA LEU A 135 -15.88 -5.06 15.94
C LEU A 135 -15.04 -5.87 16.95
N GLY A 136 -14.19 -5.21 17.75
CA GLY A 136 -13.37 -5.91 18.75
C GLY A 136 -12.55 -7.07 18.16
N SER A 137 -12.30 -8.12 18.95
CA SER A 137 -11.62 -9.33 18.47
C SER A 137 -12.64 -10.37 17.96
N GLY A 138 -12.45 -10.87 16.75
CA GLY A 138 -13.27 -11.95 16.21
C GLY A 138 -13.16 -12.11 14.70
N VAL A 139 -13.91 -13.08 14.20
CA VAL A 139 -14.11 -13.30 12.77
C VAL A 139 -15.53 -12.89 12.41
N PHE A 140 -15.68 -12.13 11.33
CA PHE A 140 -16.94 -11.56 10.90
C PHE A 140 -17.22 -11.86 9.43
N ASP A 141 -18.49 -12.10 9.15
CA ASP A 141 -19.03 -12.14 7.80
C ASP A 141 -19.58 -10.76 7.46
N VAL A 142 -19.20 -10.25 6.29
CA VAL A 142 -19.71 -9.02 5.72
C VAL A 142 -20.59 -9.42 4.55
N SER A 143 -21.88 -9.14 4.65
CA SER A 143 -22.86 -9.57 3.65
C SER A 143 -23.84 -8.45 3.29
N ALA A 144 -24.28 -8.41 2.04
CA ALA A 144 -25.33 -7.50 1.58
C ALA A 144 -26.27 -8.28 0.65
N ASN A 145 -27.57 -8.01 0.73
CA ASN A 145 -28.60 -8.63 -0.12
C ASN A 145 -28.52 -10.17 -0.16
N GLY A 146 -28.23 -10.80 0.99
CA GLY A 146 -28.10 -12.26 1.12
C GLY A 146 -26.82 -12.84 0.50
N ARG A 147 -25.91 -12.01 -0.02
CA ARG A 147 -24.63 -12.42 -0.61
C ARG A 147 -23.49 -12.10 0.35
N LEU A 148 -22.61 -13.09 0.59
CA LEU A 148 -21.38 -12.90 1.34
C LEU A 148 -20.37 -12.12 0.49
N LEU A 149 -19.96 -10.95 0.96
CA LEU A 149 -19.01 -10.07 0.29
C LEU A 149 -17.59 -10.26 0.83
N ALA A 150 -17.44 -10.45 2.13
CA ALA A 150 -16.14 -10.65 2.75
C ALA A 150 -16.20 -11.46 4.04
N VAL A 151 -15.05 -11.98 4.41
CA VAL A 151 -14.75 -12.64 5.69
C VAL A 151 -13.59 -11.90 6.30
N VAL A 152 -13.74 -11.43 7.53
CA VAL A 152 -12.77 -10.55 8.19
C VAL A 152 -12.35 -11.15 9.52
N ASP A 153 -11.12 -11.65 9.61
CA ASP A 153 -10.47 -11.90 10.90
C ASP A 153 -9.73 -10.63 11.34
N MET A 154 -10.16 -10.02 12.46
CA MET A 154 -9.57 -8.79 13.00
C MET A 154 -8.10 -8.94 13.44
N HIS A 155 -7.59 -10.17 13.54
CA HIS A 155 -6.19 -10.47 13.91
C HIS A 155 -5.42 -11.28 12.86
N GLY A 156 -6.08 -11.69 11.78
CA GLY A 156 -5.53 -12.61 10.80
C GLY A 156 -5.73 -12.12 9.38
N ASP A 157 -6.30 -13.01 8.58
CA ASP A 157 -6.53 -12.81 7.17
C ASP A 157 -7.94 -12.31 6.90
N VAL A 158 -8.05 -11.57 5.81
CA VAL A 158 -9.28 -11.03 5.28
C VAL A 158 -9.46 -11.56 3.87
N ALA A 159 -10.65 -11.99 3.55
CA ALA A 159 -10.98 -12.48 2.22
C ALA A 159 -12.17 -11.72 1.66
N VAL A 160 -12.10 -11.32 0.41
CA VAL A 160 -13.15 -10.57 -0.27
C VAL A 160 -13.57 -11.26 -1.55
N LEU A 161 -14.86 -11.18 -1.87
CA LEU A 161 -15.42 -11.62 -3.13
C LEU A 161 -14.87 -10.73 -4.26
N PRO A 162 -14.10 -11.28 -5.22
CA PRO A 162 -13.65 -10.53 -6.38
C PRO A 162 -14.85 -10.02 -7.17
N GLY A 163 -14.84 -8.75 -7.57
CA GLY A 163 -15.93 -8.15 -8.35
C GLY A 163 -17.00 -7.43 -7.53
N SER A 164 -16.93 -7.44 -6.19
CA SER A 164 -17.77 -6.57 -5.38
C SER A 164 -17.50 -5.09 -5.70
N THR A 165 -18.58 -4.35 -5.88
CA THR A 165 -18.58 -2.92 -6.21
C THR A 165 -18.76 -2.07 -4.96
N PRO A 166 -18.45 -0.76 -4.99
CA PRO A 166 -18.72 0.12 -3.87
C PRO A 166 -20.17 0.06 -3.36
N ALA A 167 -21.13 0.00 -4.29
CA ALA A 167 -22.56 -0.09 -3.97
C ALA A 167 -22.92 -1.35 -3.18
N ASP A 168 -22.21 -2.46 -3.37
CA ASP A 168 -22.44 -3.68 -2.60
C ASP A 168 -22.10 -3.48 -1.11
N PHE A 169 -21.15 -2.59 -0.80
CA PHE A 169 -20.66 -2.37 0.57
C PHE A 169 -21.46 -1.31 1.34
N GLU A 170 -22.29 -0.49 0.68
CA GLU A 170 -23.06 0.58 1.32
C GLU A 170 -24.06 0.04 2.34
N ASP A 171 -24.75 -1.06 2.01
CA ASP A 171 -25.75 -1.73 2.87
C ASP A 171 -25.20 -3.00 3.53
N ALA A 172 -23.88 -3.10 3.68
CA ALA A 172 -23.26 -4.29 4.21
C ALA A 172 -23.52 -4.46 5.73
N VAL A 173 -23.93 -5.67 6.09
CA VAL A 173 -24.19 -6.08 7.47
C VAL A 173 -23.05 -6.97 7.96
N TRP A 174 -22.58 -6.65 9.17
CA TRP A 174 -21.58 -7.42 9.88
C TRP A 174 -22.25 -8.44 10.79
N THR A 175 -21.92 -9.72 10.63
CA THR A 175 -22.38 -10.80 11.51
C THR A 175 -21.17 -11.54 12.07
N ARG A 176 -21.20 -11.85 13.37
CA ARG A 176 -20.12 -12.63 13.97
C ARG A 176 -20.18 -14.06 13.46
N ARG A 177 -19.04 -14.58 13.01
CA ARG A 177 -18.95 -15.92 12.44
C ARG A 177 -18.58 -16.94 13.51
N GLU A 178 -19.26 -18.08 13.48
CA GLU A 178 -19.02 -19.22 14.38
C GLU A 178 -18.11 -20.30 13.77
N SER A 179 -18.11 -20.44 12.44
CA SER A 179 -17.34 -21.48 11.74
C SER A 179 -16.04 -20.93 11.15
N PRO A 180 -14.90 -21.59 11.37
CA PRO A 180 -13.65 -21.22 10.70
C PRO A 180 -13.68 -21.66 9.24
N GLY A 181 -13.37 -20.75 8.31
CA GLY A 181 -13.18 -21.09 6.90
C GLY A 181 -13.47 -19.94 5.95
N THR A 182 -12.59 -19.74 4.98
CA THR A 182 -12.79 -18.79 3.88
C THR A 182 -13.20 -19.56 2.62
N PRO A 183 -14.27 -19.15 1.91
CA PRO A 183 -14.63 -19.75 0.63
C PRO A 183 -13.49 -19.64 -0.40
N GLU A 184 -13.22 -20.72 -1.15
CA GLU A 184 -12.06 -20.82 -2.06
C GLU A 184 -12.03 -19.77 -3.18
N HIS A 185 -13.19 -19.25 -3.59
CA HIS A 185 -13.32 -18.26 -4.66
C HIS A 185 -13.01 -16.82 -4.20
N MET A 186 -12.80 -16.61 -2.89
CA MET A 186 -12.48 -15.29 -2.34
C MET A 186 -10.99 -15.01 -2.41
N LYS A 187 -10.64 -13.73 -2.62
CA LYS A 187 -9.24 -13.30 -2.62
C LYS A 187 -8.81 -12.92 -1.21
N SER A 188 -7.90 -13.70 -0.63
CA SER A 188 -7.35 -13.45 0.69
C SER A 188 -6.13 -12.52 0.68
N VAL A 189 -6.06 -11.66 1.69
CA VAL A 189 -4.93 -10.79 2.06
C VAL A 189 -4.89 -10.66 3.57
N SER A 190 -3.73 -10.37 4.16
CA SER A 190 -3.68 -10.09 5.59
C SER A 190 -4.40 -8.78 5.93
N MET A 191 -4.97 -8.67 7.14
CA MET A 191 -5.56 -7.42 7.65
C MET A 191 -4.59 -6.23 7.54
N SER A 192 -3.30 -6.47 7.82
CA SER A 192 -2.27 -5.43 7.68
C SER A 192 -2.10 -4.94 6.24
N GLN A 193 -2.14 -5.83 5.25
CA GLN A 193 -2.06 -5.45 3.84
C GLN A 193 -3.30 -4.66 3.41
N LEU A 194 -4.49 -5.10 3.80
CA LEU A 194 -5.76 -4.44 3.52
C LEU A 194 -5.73 -2.99 4.03
N MET A 195 -5.43 -2.82 5.32
CA MET A 195 -5.42 -1.50 5.94
C MET A 195 -4.29 -0.61 5.41
N TRP A 196 -3.14 -1.18 5.04
CA TRP A 196 -2.09 -0.42 4.36
C TRP A 196 -2.54 0.11 3.00
N GLN A 197 -3.17 -0.73 2.18
CA GLN A 197 -3.68 -0.32 0.87
C GLN A 197 -4.75 0.78 1.00
N TYR A 198 -5.67 0.63 1.95
CA TYR A 198 -6.70 1.63 2.21
C TYR A 198 -6.11 2.96 2.70
N SER A 199 -5.32 2.93 3.77
CA SER A 199 -4.75 4.12 4.41
C SER A 199 -3.82 4.93 3.51
N THR A 200 -3.06 4.28 2.63
CA THR A 200 -2.14 4.97 1.69
C THR A 200 -2.86 5.62 0.49
N ARG A 201 -4.15 5.34 0.32
CA ARG A 201 -4.94 5.80 -0.85
C ARG A 201 -6.12 6.69 -0.47
N THR A 202 -6.67 6.54 0.73
CA THR A 202 -7.78 7.37 1.19
C THR A 202 -7.39 8.84 1.32
N GLN A 203 -8.36 9.71 1.07
CA GLN A 203 -8.25 11.15 1.32
C GLN A 203 -8.62 11.51 2.76
N SER A 204 -9.32 10.62 3.46
CA SER A 204 -9.71 10.80 4.85
C SER A 204 -8.48 10.81 5.76
N ASP A 205 -8.51 11.68 6.78
CA ASP A 205 -7.48 11.68 7.81
C ASP A 205 -7.76 10.56 8.81
N LEU A 206 -7.00 9.47 8.68
CA LEU A 206 -7.13 8.30 9.54
C LEU A 206 -6.12 8.31 10.70
N LEU A 207 -5.26 9.32 10.80
CA LEU A 207 -4.29 9.37 11.88
C LEU A 207 -5.01 9.73 13.19
N PRO A 208 -4.91 8.90 14.25
CA PRO A 208 -5.53 9.24 15.53
C PRO A 208 -5.05 10.59 16.05
N ARG A 209 -5.95 11.40 16.62
CA ARG A 209 -5.65 12.78 17.05
C ARG A 209 -4.43 12.87 17.96
N HIS A 210 -4.29 11.93 18.88
CA HIS A 210 -3.17 11.92 19.83
C HIS A 210 -1.82 11.64 19.14
N TYR A 211 -1.77 10.96 17.99
CA TYR A 211 -0.54 10.80 17.20
C TYR A 211 -0.07 12.10 16.54
N ARG A 212 -0.92 13.15 16.50
CA ARG A 212 -0.51 14.48 16.05
C ARG A 212 0.13 15.31 17.17
N ALA A 213 -0.21 15.02 18.42
CA ALA A 213 0.23 15.78 19.58
C ALA A 213 1.40 15.11 20.33
N ASP A 214 1.38 13.77 20.41
CA ASP A 214 2.29 13.01 21.24
C ASP A 214 3.59 12.64 20.52
N LEU A 215 4.57 12.18 21.30
CA LEU A 215 5.76 11.54 20.76
C LEU A 215 5.41 10.19 20.15
N LEU A 216 5.91 9.97 18.93
CA LEU A 216 5.77 8.70 18.24
C LEU A 216 7.03 7.87 18.41
N TYR A 217 6.85 6.59 18.67
CA TYR A 217 7.90 5.60 18.84
C TYR A 217 7.80 4.57 17.73
N PHE A 218 8.95 4.09 17.27
CA PHE A 218 8.99 2.92 16.41
C PHE A 218 8.77 1.67 17.27
N ARG A 219 7.82 0.82 16.87
CA ARG A 219 7.50 -0.42 17.57
C ARG A 219 8.17 -1.62 16.90
N ARG A 220 7.95 -1.77 15.59
CA ARG A 220 8.44 -2.91 14.80
C ARG A 220 8.36 -2.61 13.31
N ALA A 221 9.17 -3.32 12.52
CA ALA A 221 9.09 -3.25 11.08
C ALA A 221 7.70 -3.71 10.57
N PRO A 222 7.14 -3.06 9.53
CA PRO A 222 5.89 -3.50 8.92
C PRO A 222 6.02 -4.93 8.38
N ARG A 223 5.05 -5.79 8.68
CA ARG A 223 4.97 -7.14 8.11
C ARG A 223 4.27 -7.10 6.75
N LEU A 224 4.90 -6.42 5.80
CA LEU A 224 4.38 -6.21 4.45
C LEU A 224 5.42 -6.64 3.41
N PRO A 225 4.98 -7.05 2.20
CA PRO A 225 5.89 -7.19 1.07
C PRO A 225 6.67 -5.89 0.85
N GLN A 226 7.99 -5.98 0.71
CA GLN A 226 8.87 -4.82 0.61
C GLN A 226 8.46 -3.85 -0.51
N ARG A 227 7.91 -4.37 -1.62
CA ARG A 227 7.38 -3.58 -2.74
C ARG A 227 6.27 -2.59 -2.38
N MET A 228 5.59 -2.78 -1.24
CA MET A 228 4.53 -1.88 -0.77
C MET A 228 5.08 -0.70 0.05
N LEU A 229 6.34 -0.79 0.50
CA LEU A 229 7.00 0.24 1.29
C LEU A 229 7.66 1.25 0.33
N GLY A 230 7.00 2.38 0.11
CA GLY A 230 7.61 3.50 -0.60
C GLY A 230 8.69 4.22 0.20
N ASP A 231 9.54 4.98 -0.48
CA ASP A 231 10.69 5.71 0.10
C ASP A 231 10.31 6.58 1.30
N SER A 232 9.14 7.24 1.25
CA SER A 232 8.67 8.07 2.36
C SER A 232 8.39 7.26 3.63
N HIS A 233 7.89 6.04 3.51
CA HIS A 233 7.69 5.15 4.65
C HIS A 233 9.02 4.65 5.20
N LEU A 234 9.96 4.29 4.32
CA LEU A 234 11.31 3.87 4.72
C LEU A 234 12.06 4.99 5.42
N LEU A 235 11.93 6.23 4.94
CA LEU A 235 12.49 7.42 5.56
C LEU A 235 11.90 7.63 6.97
N LEU A 236 10.58 7.55 7.12
CA LEU A 236 9.92 7.69 8.43
C LEU A 236 10.34 6.61 9.41
N ILE A 237 10.41 5.35 8.95
CA ILE A 237 10.91 4.22 9.75
C ILE A 237 12.34 4.49 10.20
N ARG A 238 13.23 4.96 9.30
CA ARG A 238 14.61 5.30 9.63
C ARG A 238 14.72 6.40 10.67
N GLU A 239 13.93 7.48 10.54
CA GLU A 239 13.96 8.58 11.50
C GLU A 239 13.43 8.15 12.87
N LEU A 240 12.33 7.40 12.90
CA LEU A 240 11.76 6.88 14.16
C LEU A 240 12.63 5.78 14.77
N ALA A 241 13.38 5.01 13.98
CA ALA A 241 14.34 4.02 14.47
C ALA A 241 15.48 4.67 15.27
N ARG A 242 15.86 5.91 14.94
CA ARG A 242 16.89 6.69 15.65
C ARG A 242 16.40 7.25 16.99
N GLY A 243 15.10 7.39 17.18
CA GLY A 243 14.51 7.84 18.43
C GLY A 243 13.11 8.43 18.24
N PRO A 244 12.37 8.61 19.35
CA PRO A 244 11.02 9.14 19.28
C PRO A 244 10.97 10.57 18.76
N ALA A 245 9.90 10.90 18.05
CA ALA A 245 9.69 12.24 17.51
C ALA A 245 8.20 12.56 17.41
N GLY A 246 7.85 13.83 17.68
CA GLY A 246 6.50 14.35 17.43
C GLY A 246 6.28 14.67 15.94
N PHE A 247 5.03 14.95 15.59
CA PHE A 247 4.59 15.20 14.21
C PHE A 247 5.41 16.31 13.51
N ASP A 248 5.53 17.49 14.13
CA ASP A 248 6.25 18.65 13.55
C ASP A 248 7.75 18.40 13.41
N ALA A 249 8.34 17.60 14.29
CA ALA A 249 9.74 17.22 14.20
C ALA A 249 9.99 16.29 13.01
N LEU A 250 9.11 15.30 12.81
CA LEU A 250 9.16 14.41 11.65
C LEU A 250 8.94 15.18 10.35
N GLN A 251 7.99 16.11 10.33
CA GLN A 251 7.74 16.97 9.17
C GLN A 251 9.01 17.74 8.77
N ARG A 252 9.69 18.39 9.73
CA ARG A 252 10.92 19.14 9.47
C ARG A 252 12.09 18.25 9.03
N ARG A 253 12.26 17.08 9.65
CA ARG A 253 13.38 16.16 9.34
C ARG A 253 13.23 15.47 7.98
N THR A 254 12.00 15.18 7.57
CA THR A 254 11.73 14.44 6.34
C THR A 254 11.36 15.32 5.15
N GLY A 255 10.92 16.56 5.39
CA GLY A 255 10.41 17.46 4.36
C GLY A 255 9.06 17.03 3.76
N ILE A 256 8.42 15.99 4.30
CA ILE A 256 7.13 15.49 3.81
C ILE A 256 6.04 16.49 4.22
N ALA A 257 5.16 16.87 3.28
CA ALA A 257 4.05 17.79 3.57
C ALA A 257 3.09 17.21 4.64
N ALA A 258 2.54 18.05 5.52
CA ALA A 258 1.73 17.64 6.67
C ALA A 258 0.61 16.62 6.33
N LYS A 259 -0.17 16.86 5.27
CA LYS A 259 -1.25 15.93 4.86
C LYS A 259 -0.70 14.56 4.46
N GLN A 260 0.41 14.54 3.72
CA GLN A 260 1.05 13.31 3.28
C GLN A 260 1.74 12.59 4.45
N LEU A 261 2.34 13.34 5.37
CA LEU A 261 2.93 12.80 6.60
C LEU A 261 1.86 12.09 7.45
N ALA A 262 0.70 12.73 7.66
CA ALA A 262 -0.40 12.13 8.38
C ALA A 262 -0.87 10.82 7.75
N ARG A 263 -1.00 10.79 6.42
CA ARG A 263 -1.37 9.57 5.68
C ARG A 263 -0.34 8.45 5.85
N HIS A 264 0.95 8.74 5.70
CA HIS A 264 2.01 7.74 5.87
C HIS A 264 2.11 7.23 7.31
N LEU A 265 1.92 8.12 8.30
CA LEU A 265 1.86 7.72 9.71
C LEU A 265 0.62 6.88 10.01
N ALA A 266 -0.54 7.20 9.42
CA ALA A 266 -1.74 6.38 9.56
C ALA A 266 -1.51 4.95 9.00
N ALA A 267 -0.86 4.82 7.85
CA ALA A 267 -0.49 3.52 7.30
C ALA A 267 0.42 2.71 8.24
N LEU A 268 1.43 3.36 8.82
CA LEU A 268 2.30 2.74 9.83
C LEU A 268 1.56 2.41 11.13
N TYR A 269 0.56 3.20 11.51
CA TYR A 269 -0.30 2.97 12.66
C TYR A 269 -1.13 1.69 12.48
N PHE A 270 -1.84 1.55 11.36
CA PHE A 270 -2.72 0.40 11.12
C PHE A 270 -1.98 -0.94 11.05
N VAL A 271 -0.72 -0.95 10.60
CA VAL A 271 0.10 -2.17 10.61
C VAL A 271 0.84 -2.40 11.95
N GLY A 272 0.60 -1.51 12.92
CA GLY A 272 1.16 -1.57 14.26
C GLY A 272 2.67 -1.35 14.30
N SER A 273 3.21 -0.59 13.36
CA SER A 273 4.64 -0.25 13.28
C SER A 273 5.04 0.93 14.14
N ILE A 274 4.09 1.80 14.49
CA ILE A 274 4.33 2.96 15.36
C ILE A 274 3.36 2.99 16.54
N THR A 275 3.79 3.61 17.64
CA THR A 275 2.97 3.78 18.84
C THR A 275 3.22 5.13 19.49
N SER A 276 2.21 5.71 20.13
CA SER A 276 2.34 6.84 21.05
C SER A 276 2.73 6.40 22.48
N ASN A 277 2.67 5.10 22.78
CA ASN A 277 2.95 4.56 24.11
C ASN A 277 4.42 4.10 24.23
N PRO A 278 5.24 4.74 25.09
CA PRO A 278 6.65 4.39 25.24
C PRO A 278 6.89 2.95 25.72
N LYS A 279 5.96 2.38 26.50
CA LYS A 279 6.07 0.99 27.00
C LYS A 279 5.90 -0.05 25.89
N ARG A 280 5.31 0.35 24.76
CA ARG A 280 5.10 -0.50 23.58
C ARG A 280 6.13 -0.22 22.48
N ALA A 281 7.12 0.64 22.74
CA ALA A 281 8.20 0.93 21.80
C ALA A 281 9.08 -0.30 21.56
N GLY A 282 9.75 -0.33 20.41
CA GLY A 282 10.68 -1.39 20.05
C GLY A 282 11.90 -1.44 20.98
N PRO A 283 12.62 -2.58 20.99
CA PRO A 283 13.81 -2.74 21.83
C PRO A 283 14.83 -1.62 21.54
N GLY A 284 15.30 -0.94 22.60
CA GLY A 284 16.28 0.15 22.52
C GLY A 284 15.70 1.57 22.46
N GLN A 285 14.37 1.75 22.41
CA GLN A 285 13.74 3.08 22.34
C GLN A 285 12.97 3.50 23.59
N ALA A 286 12.77 2.59 24.55
CA ALA A 286 12.28 2.99 25.86
C ALA A 286 13.32 3.91 26.52
N PRO A 287 12.91 5.04 27.13
CA PRO A 287 13.83 5.80 27.96
C PRO A 287 14.43 4.85 28.99
N ARG A 288 15.76 4.76 29.08
CA ARG A 288 16.40 4.23 30.27
C ARG A 288 15.94 5.15 31.40
N ALA A 289 15.00 4.68 32.21
CA ALA A 289 14.59 5.37 33.42
C ALA A 289 15.84 5.48 34.30
N GLY A 290 16.46 6.66 34.28
CA GLY A 290 17.46 7.05 35.27
C GLY A 290 16.77 7.26 36.60
N GLU A 291 17.27 6.55 37.61
CA GLU A 291 17.44 6.99 38.99
C GLU A 291 16.47 8.06 39.49
N TYR A 292 15.36 7.63 40.07
CA TYR A 292 14.89 8.19 41.34
C TYR A 292 14.25 7.07 42.18
N ASP A 293 14.55 7.15 43.46
CA ASP A 293 14.47 6.13 44.49
C ASP A 293 13.04 5.93 45.05
N SER A 294 12.75 4.68 45.45
CA SER A 294 11.81 4.24 46.52
C SER A 294 10.25 4.13 46.35
N LEU A 295 9.81 2.85 46.21
CA LEU A 295 8.74 2.09 46.94
C LEU A 295 7.21 2.21 46.55
N PRO A 296 6.31 1.26 46.95
CA PRO A 296 5.95 0.06 46.15
C PRO A 296 4.41 -0.24 46.05
N ASN A 297 4.08 -1.35 45.35
CA ASN A 297 2.79 -2.10 45.29
C ASN A 297 1.66 -1.61 44.35
N SER A 298 1.30 -2.42 43.34
CA SER A 298 0.24 -3.46 43.45
C SER A 298 -0.09 -4.13 42.08
N SER A 299 0.17 -5.44 41.99
CA SER A 299 -0.61 -6.57 41.39
C SER A 299 -1.30 -6.42 40.00
N LEU A 300 -0.75 -6.95 38.88
CA LEU A 300 -0.93 -8.29 38.22
C LEU A 300 -2.15 -8.42 37.25
N PRO A 301 -2.20 -9.38 36.27
CA PRO A 301 -1.17 -10.26 35.69
C PRO A 301 -1.16 -10.32 34.12
N GLY A 302 -0.13 -10.93 33.53
CA GLY A 302 -0.11 -11.30 32.11
C GLY A 302 1.27 -11.63 31.55
N ARG A 303 1.88 -12.69 32.10
CA ARG A 303 3.25 -13.16 31.83
C ARG A 303 3.30 -14.00 30.55
N LEU A 304 4.20 -13.66 29.62
CA LEU A 304 4.82 -14.62 28.70
C LEU A 304 6.33 -14.41 28.79
N ASP A 305 7.03 -15.50 29.11
CA ASP A 305 8.45 -15.54 29.39
C ASP A 305 9.28 -15.09 28.17
N VAL A 306 10.29 -14.26 28.42
CA VAL A 306 11.28 -13.83 27.41
C VAL A 306 12.60 -14.50 27.77
N ALA A 307 13.07 -15.39 26.90
CA ALA A 307 14.47 -15.84 26.93
C ALA A 307 15.39 -14.65 26.56
N PRO A 308 16.56 -14.50 27.21
CA PRO A 308 17.45 -13.38 26.91
C PRO A 308 18.13 -13.60 25.55
N LEU A 309 17.73 -12.84 24.54
CA LEU A 309 18.49 -12.71 23.30
C LEU A 309 19.44 -11.53 23.43
N LEU A 310 20.72 -11.80 23.14
CA LEU A 310 21.84 -10.86 23.14
C LEU A 310 21.52 -9.55 22.39
N PRO A 311 22.13 -8.42 22.78
CA PRO A 311 21.87 -7.13 22.13
C PRO A 311 22.29 -7.18 20.67
N LEU A 312 21.30 -7.10 19.78
CA LEU A 312 21.53 -6.83 18.35
C LEU A 312 22.16 -5.44 18.22
N ALA A 313 23.40 -5.41 17.74
CA ALA A 313 24.03 -4.21 17.24
C ALA A 313 23.11 -3.54 16.20
N VAL A 314 23.14 -2.20 16.16
CA VAL A 314 22.37 -1.34 15.27
C VAL A 314 22.68 -1.71 13.81
N ALA A 315 21.96 -2.69 13.29
CA ALA A 315 22.02 -3.08 11.90
C ALA A 315 21.18 -2.08 11.09
N ASP A 316 21.81 -1.48 10.08
CA ASP A 316 21.12 -0.67 9.09
C ASP A 316 20.08 -1.52 8.35
N LEU A 317 18.81 -1.41 8.76
CA LEU A 317 17.68 -2.13 8.18
C LEU A 317 17.34 -1.69 6.74
N THR A 318 18.11 -0.75 6.16
CA THR A 318 17.96 -0.29 4.78
C THR A 318 19.05 -0.81 3.84
N ALA A 319 20.06 -1.54 4.36
CA ALA A 319 21.10 -2.14 3.54
C ALA A 319 20.58 -3.41 2.83
N PRO A 320 20.93 -3.63 1.54
CA PRO A 320 20.67 -4.91 0.88
C PRO A 320 21.41 -6.04 1.61
N ALA A 321 20.82 -7.24 1.64
CA ALA A 321 21.42 -8.42 2.26
C ALA A 321 22.83 -8.66 1.69
N TRP A 322 23.82 -8.87 2.56
CA TRP A 322 25.17 -9.26 2.16
C TRP A 322 25.11 -10.62 1.46
N LEU A 323 25.30 -10.61 0.14
CA LEU A 323 25.63 -11.82 -0.61
C LEU A 323 27.12 -12.09 -0.36
N GLY A 324 27.41 -13.12 0.43
CA GLY A 324 28.78 -13.59 0.69
C GLY A 324 29.53 -13.95 -0.59
N PRO A 325 30.88 -14.07 -0.52
CA PRO A 325 31.70 -14.30 -1.70
C PRO A 325 31.43 -15.69 -2.32
N ARG A 326 31.52 -15.73 -3.66
CA ARG A 326 31.37 -16.92 -4.51
C ARG A 326 32.45 -17.96 -4.28
#